data_AF-A0A7Y2FP04-F1
#
_entry.id   AF-A0A7Y2FP04-F1
#
_cell.length_a   1.000
_cell.length_b   1.000
_cell.length_c   1.000
_cell.angle_alpha   90.00
_cell.angle_beta   90.00
_cell.angle_gamma   90.00
#
_symmetry.space_group_name_H-M   'P 1'
#
loop_
_entity.id
_entity.type
_entity.pdbx_description
1 polymer ?
#
loop_
_entity_poly.entity_id
_entity_poly.type
_entity_poly.pdbx_seq_one_letter_code
_entity_poly.pdbx_strand_id
1 'polypeptide(L)'
;YLDTDDLDGDGIPDTLDLDDDGDGIPDATEGGADSDGDGRPDYLGVCGDDRVSVIDLASGWEECDDGNAVDGDGCSASCRVEADVPDSDGDGIPDTVECSPPGNPAQPATCEDSDGDGTPDFEDEDDDGDGVDTADESPDGDSDPTDDDTDGDGTPNYLDEDDDGDGIDTADEIAASDATGADDPDGDGLVNWLDTDSDGDGIDDGDEAGDGNDNGIPDYLEDLDEPLETGRLILQGGRGVGCAVGTPGQGGPSGALLLLMLGFGLGIRRYRRN
;
A
#
# COMPACT_ATOMS: atom_id res chain seq x y z
N TYR A 1 29.66 42.57 -8.04
CA TYR A 1 28.60 42.96 -7.10
C TYR A 1 27.42 42.22 -7.66
N LEU A 2 27.16 41.04 -7.11
CA LEU A 2 25.86 40.41 -7.31
C LEU A 2 24.90 41.40 -6.64
N ASP A 3 23.95 41.90 -7.40
CA ASP A 3 22.90 42.73 -6.82
C ASP A 3 22.13 41.85 -5.84
N THR A 4 21.54 42.41 -4.79
CA THR A 4 20.73 41.61 -3.85
C THR A 4 19.35 41.23 -4.42
N ASP A 5 19.10 41.63 -5.66
CA ASP A 5 17.83 41.67 -6.37
C ASP A 5 18.08 41.05 -7.78
N ASP A 6 18.56 39.81 -7.83
CA ASP A 6 18.93 39.01 -9.03
C ASP A 6 18.63 37.52 -8.70
N LEU A 7 17.36 37.15 -8.78
CA LEU A 7 16.73 35.95 -8.21
C LEU A 7 17.17 34.64 -8.91
N ASP A 8 17.18 34.60 -10.25
CA ASP A 8 17.65 33.44 -11.01
C ASP A 8 19.18 33.40 -11.22
N GLY A 9 19.86 34.50 -10.89
CA GLY A 9 21.31 34.64 -10.95
C GLY A 9 21.88 34.70 -12.37
N ASP A 10 21.08 35.06 -13.38
CA ASP A 10 21.51 35.21 -14.77
C ASP A 10 22.35 36.48 -15.00
N GLY A 11 22.35 37.39 -14.02
CA GLY A 11 23.08 38.65 -14.03
C GLY A 11 22.27 39.86 -14.53
N ILE A 12 20.96 39.71 -14.70
CA ILE A 12 19.97 40.77 -14.89
C ILE A 12 19.26 40.97 -13.54
N PRO A 13 19.23 42.20 -12.99
CA PRO A 13 18.50 42.43 -11.74
C PRO A 13 16.99 42.31 -11.95
N ASP A 14 16.24 41.73 -11.02
CA ASP A 14 14.78 41.46 -11.08
C ASP A 14 13.98 42.66 -11.62
N THR A 15 14.30 43.87 -11.16
CA THR A 15 13.63 45.11 -11.64
C THR A 15 13.75 45.37 -13.16
N LEU A 16 14.64 44.67 -13.84
CA LEU A 16 14.94 44.71 -15.26
C LEU A 16 14.84 43.35 -15.95
N ASP A 17 14.57 42.27 -15.20
CA ASP A 17 14.35 40.94 -15.76
C ASP A 17 12.90 40.82 -16.29
N LEU A 18 12.67 39.82 -17.12
CA LEU A 18 11.38 39.50 -17.73
C LEU A 18 10.90 38.10 -17.36
N ASP A 19 11.71 37.36 -16.61
CA ASP A 19 11.55 35.99 -16.16
C ASP A 19 12.35 35.86 -14.86
N ASP A 20 11.92 36.62 -13.83
CA ASP A 20 12.70 36.87 -12.59
C ASP A 20 13.23 35.57 -11.95
N ASP A 21 12.50 34.46 -12.08
CA ASP A 21 12.83 33.15 -11.49
C ASP A 21 13.43 32.15 -12.49
N GLY A 22 13.51 32.51 -13.78
CA GLY A 22 14.12 31.71 -14.84
C GLY A 22 13.40 30.40 -15.16
N ASP A 23 12.11 30.25 -14.83
CA ASP A 23 11.33 29.03 -15.08
C ASP A 23 10.86 28.90 -16.55
N GLY A 24 10.97 29.99 -17.31
CA GLY A 24 10.59 30.08 -18.72
C GLY A 24 9.19 30.64 -18.98
N ILE A 25 8.50 31.13 -17.95
CA ILE A 25 7.21 31.83 -18.00
C ILE A 25 7.45 33.31 -17.64
N PRO A 26 7.37 34.24 -18.62
CA PRO A 26 7.68 35.63 -18.33
C PRO A 26 6.73 36.26 -17.29
N ASP A 27 7.22 37.09 -16.35
CA ASP A 27 6.41 37.69 -15.26
C ASP A 27 5.23 38.56 -15.77
N ALA A 28 5.30 39.04 -17.01
CA ALA A 28 4.15 39.67 -17.67
C ALA A 28 2.94 38.73 -17.88
N THR A 29 3.17 37.42 -17.81
CA THR A 29 2.18 36.33 -17.95
C THR A 29 1.65 35.89 -16.59
N GLU A 30 2.51 35.84 -15.58
CA GLU A 30 2.18 35.49 -14.19
C GLU A 30 1.42 36.63 -13.49
N GLY A 31 1.83 37.87 -13.77
CA GLY A 31 1.26 39.06 -13.18
C GLY A 31 1.88 39.41 -11.82
N GLY A 32 1.63 40.62 -11.33
CA GLY A 32 2.06 41.07 -10.00
C GLY A 32 0.97 40.86 -8.96
N ALA A 33 0.38 39.66 -8.93
CA ALA A 33 -0.57 39.31 -7.88
C ALA A 33 0.19 39.24 -6.55
N ASP A 34 -0.40 39.82 -5.52
CA ASP A 34 0.07 39.88 -4.14
C ASP A 34 -1.21 39.58 -3.35
N SER A 35 -1.53 38.29 -3.30
CA SER A 35 -2.85 37.79 -2.92
C SER A 35 -3.15 38.07 -1.45
N ASP A 36 -2.11 38.22 -0.62
CA ASP A 36 -2.20 38.49 0.82
C ASP A 36 -1.80 39.94 1.21
N GLY A 37 -1.18 40.70 0.32
CA GLY A 37 -0.94 42.14 0.42
C GLY A 37 0.33 42.54 1.17
N ASP A 38 1.34 41.67 1.21
CA ASP A 38 2.57 41.85 1.97
C ASP A 38 3.66 42.64 1.21
N GLY A 39 3.47 42.84 -0.09
CA GLY A 39 4.36 43.57 -0.98
C GLY A 39 5.39 42.71 -1.73
N ARG A 40 5.32 41.37 -1.61
CA ARG A 40 6.04 40.40 -2.42
C ARG A 40 5.05 39.74 -3.40
N PRO A 41 5.38 39.65 -4.70
CA PRO A 41 4.51 38.95 -5.65
C PRO A 41 4.36 37.45 -5.37
N ASP A 42 3.23 36.85 -5.75
CA ASP A 42 2.90 35.44 -5.54
C ASP A 42 3.88 34.45 -6.23
N TYR A 43 4.68 34.88 -7.21
CA TYR A 43 5.67 34.05 -7.93
C TYR A 43 7.00 33.87 -7.16
N LEU A 44 7.06 34.39 -5.95
CA LEU A 44 8.21 34.41 -5.07
C LEU A 44 7.74 33.62 -3.83
N GLY A 45 8.10 32.33 -3.72
CA GLY A 45 7.47 31.31 -2.86
C GLY A 45 7.21 31.74 -1.41
N VAL A 46 6.02 31.46 -0.91
CA VAL A 46 5.52 31.89 0.40
C VAL A 46 5.09 30.67 1.18
N CYS A 47 5.51 30.64 2.45
CA CYS A 47 5.14 29.57 3.36
C CYS A 47 3.64 29.34 3.50
N GLY A 48 3.22 28.10 3.33
CA GLY A 48 1.88 27.59 3.48
C GLY A 48 1.06 27.59 2.19
N ASP A 49 1.69 27.34 1.04
CA ASP A 49 1.02 27.26 -0.27
C ASP A 49 0.92 25.83 -0.86
N ASP A 50 1.25 24.82 -0.06
CA ASP A 50 1.34 23.39 -0.39
C ASP A 50 2.45 23.07 -1.43
N ARG A 51 3.42 23.98 -1.64
CA ARG A 51 4.44 23.81 -2.68
C ARG A 51 5.82 24.27 -2.26
N VAL A 52 6.74 23.31 -2.15
CA VAL A 52 8.17 23.64 -2.05
C VAL A 52 8.72 24.08 -3.40
N SER A 53 9.10 25.35 -3.53
CA SER A 53 9.72 25.88 -4.74
C SER A 53 11.20 25.44 -4.84
N VAL A 54 11.59 24.93 -6.01
CA VAL A 54 12.97 24.46 -6.26
C VAL A 54 14.01 25.59 -6.18
N ILE A 55 13.58 26.84 -6.35
CA ILE A 55 14.42 28.05 -6.30
C ILE A 55 14.57 28.52 -4.85
N ASP A 56 13.51 28.44 -4.06
CA ASP A 56 13.52 28.82 -2.65
C ASP A 56 14.25 27.80 -1.77
N LEU A 57 14.19 26.51 -2.14
CA LEU A 57 15.04 25.45 -1.59
C LEU A 57 16.53 25.72 -1.85
N ALA A 58 16.88 26.14 -3.07
CA ALA A 58 18.26 26.46 -3.44
C ALA A 58 18.80 27.73 -2.75
N SER A 59 17.90 28.66 -2.44
CA SER A 59 18.20 29.91 -1.75
C SER A 59 18.16 29.77 -0.22
N GLY A 60 17.67 28.63 0.28
CA GLY A 60 17.53 28.32 1.71
C GLY A 60 16.48 29.20 2.40
N TRP A 61 15.47 29.66 1.66
CA TRP A 61 14.34 30.45 2.18
C TRP A 61 13.09 29.62 2.42
N GLU A 62 12.95 28.48 1.75
CA GLU A 62 11.83 27.54 1.89
C GLU A 62 12.39 26.11 1.90
N GLU A 63 12.67 25.61 3.10
CA GLU A 63 13.21 24.25 3.28
C GLU A 63 12.11 23.17 3.28
N CYS A 64 10.84 23.59 3.43
CA CYS A 64 9.61 22.80 3.49
C CYS A 64 8.42 23.72 3.20
N ASP A 65 7.23 23.16 2.94
CA ASP A 65 5.93 23.85 2.90
C ASP A 65 4.82 22.83 3.21
N ASP A 66 3.96 23.11 4.19
CA ASP A 66 2.91 22.21 4.69
C ASP A 66 1.48 22.78 4.49
N GLY A 67 1.33 23.73 3.56
CA GLY A 67 0.02 24.31 3.24
C GLY A 67 -0.53 25.27 4.29
N ASN A 68 0.22 25.53 5.37
CA ASN A 68 -0.20 26.47 6.38
C ASN A 68 0.99 27.21 7.05
N ALA A 69 0.72 27.96 8.12
CA ALA A 69 1.71 28.82 8.79
C ALA A 69 1.62 28.66 10.32
N VAL A 70 1.26 27.45 10.75
CA VAL A 70 1.37 27.02 12.15
C VAL A 70 2.85 26.73 12.41
N ASP A 71 3.24 26.79 13.68
CA ASP A 71 4.56 26.32 14.11
C ASP A 71 4.29 25.02 14.88
N GLY A 72 5.14 24.01 14.72
CA GLY A 72 5.09 22.71 15.38
C GLY A 72 4.54 21.55 14.53
N ASP A 73 4.30 21.76 13.24
CA ASP A 73 3.71 20.81 12.29
C ASP A 73 4.71 20.31 11.23
N GLY A 74 6.02 20.48 11.49
CA GLY A 74 7.09 19.97 10.62
C GLY A 74 7.63 21.03 9.68
N CYS A 75 6.82 22.04 9.33
CA CYS A 75 7.28 23.24 8.67
C CYS A 75 6.90 24.51 9.44
N SER A 76 7.89 25.22 9.97
CA SER A 76 7.59 26.46 10.71
C SER A 76 6.92 27.49 9.81
N ALA A 77 6.23 28.46 10.41
CA ALA A 77 5.68 29.63 9.71
C ALA A 77 6.73 30.50 8.99
N SER A 78 8.02 30.14 9.07
CA SER A 78 9.15 30.74 8.36
C SER A 78 9.75 29.85 7.28
N CYS A 79 9.08 28.75 6.93
CA CYS A 79 9.48 27.74 5.97
C CYS A 79 10.91 27.25 6.19
N ARG A 80 11.12 26.88 7.45
CA ARG A 80 12.25 26.10 7.91
C ARG A 80 11.70 24.80 8.44
N VAL A 81 12.35 23.70 8.06
CA VAL A 81 12.10 22.40 8.68
C VAL A 81 12.30 22.60 10.17
N GLU A 82 11.29 22.26 10.94
CA GLU A 82 11.36 22.42 12.38
C GLU A 82 12.21 21.31 12.95
N ALA A 83 13.45 21.67 13.32
CA ALA A 83 14.26 20.81 14.16
C ALA A 83 13.57 20.69 15.53
N ASP A 84 13.31 19.45 15.94
CA ASP A 84 12.64 19.08 17.19
C ASP A 84 11.09 19.27 17.15
N VAL A 85 10.42 18.84 16.07
CA VAL A 85 9.02 18.40 16.24
C VAL A 85 9.01 17.26 17.27
N PRO A 86 8.12 17.30 18.28
CA PRO A 86 7.90 16.15 19.15
C PRO A 86 7.53 14.94 18.30
N ASP A 87 8.21 13.85 18.58
CA ASP A 87 8.11 12.53 17.98
C ASP A 87 8.52 11.62 19.16
N SER A 88 7.51 11.06 19.83
CA SER A 88 7.65 10.57 21.21
C SER A 88 8.05 9.09 21.29
N ASP A 89 7.64 8.28 20.32
CA ASP A 89 8.10 6.91 20.03
C ASP A 89 9.39 6.91 19.19
N GLY A 90 9.62 7.90 18.32
CA GLY A 90 10.81 8.01 17.48
C GLY A 90 10.68 7.30 16.13
N ASP A 91 9.46 7.08 15.64
CA ASP A 91 9.17 6.31 14.43
C ASP A 91 9.43 7.10 13.12
N GLY A 92 9.52 8.43 13.20
CA GLY A 92 9.71 9.33 12.06
C GLY A 92 8.47 10.13 11.67
N ILE A 93 7.32 9.82 12.25
CA ILE A 93 6.07 10.56 12.18
C ILE A 93 6.01 11.53 13.37
N PRO A 94 5.71 12.83 13.15
CA PRO A 94 5.59 13.76 14.27
C PRO A 94 4.31 13.56 15.09
N ASP A 95 4.38 13.75 16.42
CA ASP A 95 3.23 13.71 17.35
C ASP A 95 2.01 14.51 16.84
N THR A 96 2.25 15.57 16.07
CA THR A 96 1.21 16.47 15.55
C THR A 96 0.46 15.91 14.34
N VAL A 97 1.06 14.99 13.59
CA VAL A 97 0.44 14.24 12.49
C VAL A 97 -0.49 13.17 13.06
N GLU A 98 0.03 12.36 13.98
CA GLU A 98 -0.69 11.25 14.64
C GLU A 98 -1.76 11.76 15.61
N CYS A 99 -1.49 12.89 16.29
CA CYS A 99 -2.48 13.58 17.11
C CYS A 99 -3.18 14.71 16.33
N SER A 100 -3.85 14.35 15.23
CA SER A 100 -4.63 15.30 14.45
C SER A 100 -5.87 15.84 15.21
N PRO A 101 -6.09 17.17 15.30
CA PRO A 101 -7.31 17.73 15.89
C PRO A 101 -8.52 17.39 14.99
N PRO A 102 -9.58 16.72 15.49
CA PRO A 102 -10.52 16.04 14.61
C PRO A 102 -11.34 17.01 13.75
N GLY A 103 -11.27 16.80 12.42
CA GLY A 103 -12.25 17.28 11.44
C GLY A 103 -13.64 16.66 11.61
N ASN A 104 -13.83 15.76 12.59
CA ASN A 104 -15.10 15.11 12.92
C ASN A 104 -15.67 15.60 14.28
N PRO A 105 -16.81 16.32 14.30
CA PRO A 105 -17.45 16.82 15.53
C PRO A 105 -17.97 15.76 16.51
N ALA A 106 -17.81 14.46 16.22
CA ALA A 106 -18.35 13.35 17.00
C ALA A 106 -17.38 12.75 18.04
N GLN A 107 -16.08 13.06 17.97
CA GLN A 107 -15.05 12.50 18.84
C GLN A 107 -14.47 13.60 19.75
N PRO A 108 -14.46 13.47 21.09
CA PRO A 108 -13.70 14.39 21.94
C PRO A 108 -12.21 14.24 21.58
N ALA A 109 -11.45 15.35 21.51
CA ALA A 109 -10.01 15.36 21.22
C ALA A 109 -9.22 14.45 22.17
N THR A 110 -9.05 13.21 21.75
CA THR A 110 -8.11 12.19 22.19
C THR A 110 -7.33 11.86 20.92
N CYS A 111 -6.00 11.78 21.00
CA CYS A 111 -5.20 11.24 19.90
C CYS A 111 -5.73 9.83 19.55
N GLU A 112 -5.49 9.39 18.33
CA GLU A 112 -5.86 8.04 17.87
C GLU A 112 -5.06 6.98 18.66
N ASP A 113 -5.53 5.74 18.60
CA ASP A 113 -5.17 4.57 19.42
C ASP A 113 -5.67 3.40 18.59
N SER A 114 -4.89 3.08 17.55
CA SER A 114 -5.31 2.28 16.39
C SER A 114 -5.48 0.82 16.75
N ASP A 115 -4.55 0.24 17.52
CA ASP A 115 -4.64 -1.11 18.09
C ASP A 115 -5.58 -1.23 19.32
N GLY A 116 -5.89 -0.09 19.97
CA GLY A 116 -6.78 -0.02 21.13
C GLY A 116 -6.19 -0.60 22.43
N ASP A 117 -4.87 -0.72 22.56
CA ASP A 117 -4.20 -1.20 23.77
C ASP A 117 -4.18 -0.18 24.91
N GLY A 118 -4.43 1.09 24.56
CA GLY A 118 -4.52 2.23 25.46
C GLY A 118 -3.24 3.08 25.53
N THR A 119 -2.25 2.79 24.70
CA THR A 119 -1.17 3.68 24.27
C THR A 119 -1.65 4.38 23.00
N PRO A 120 -1.75 5.72 22.98
CA PRO A 120 -2.10 6.43 21.75
C PRO A 120 -0.97 6.33 20.74
N ASP A 121 -1.29 6.34 19.44
CA ASP A 121 -0.38 6.22 18.29
C ASP A 121 0.94 7.02 18.49
N PHE A 122 0.86 8.33 18.74
CA PHE A 122 2.05 9.16 19.03
C PHE A 122 2.94 8.76 20.23
N GLU A 123 2.58 7.76 21.03
CA GLU A 123 3.44 7.18 22.08
C GLU A 123 3.69 5.67 21.87
N ASP A 124 3.25 5.11 20.75
CA ASP A 124 3.33 3.70 20.36
C ASP A 124 4.38 3.49 19.26
N GLU A 125 5.09 2.35 19.29
CA GLU A 125 6.14 2.04 18.30
C GLU A 125 5.59 1.17 17.14
N ASP A 126 4.37 0.66 17.31
CA ASP A 126 3.64 -0.31 16.46
C ASP A 126 2.15 0.08 16.61
N ASP A 127 1.72 1.06 15.81
CA ASP A 127 0.48 1.83 16.01
C ASP A 127 -0.79 0.97 15.90
N ASP A 128 -0.80 0.03 14.96
CA ASP A 128 -1.90 -0.89 14.70
C ASP A 128 -1.74 -2.25 15.39
N GLY A 129 -0.56 -2.52 15.96
CA GLY A 129 -0.28 -3.68 16.78
C GLY A 129 -0.13 -4.97 15.97
N ASP A 130 0.20 -4.87 14.69
CA ASP A 130 0.35 -6.00 13.77
C ASP A 130 1.72 -6.70 13.93
N GLY A 131 2.66 -6.05 14.62
CA GLY A 131 3.98 -6.59 14.93
C GLY A 131 5.11 -6.15 13.98
N VAL A 132 4.85 -5.25 13.03
CA VAL A 132 5.84 -4.42 12.36
C VAL A 132 5.91 -3.06 13.08
N ASP A 133 7.11 -2.59 13.41
CA ASP A 133 7.23 -1.25 14.02
C ASP A 133 6.89 -0.20 12.94
N THR A 134 6.13 0.85 13.26
CA THR A 134 5.67 1.92 12.33
C THR A 134 6.80 2.45 11.42
N ALA A 135 8.00 2.59 11.98
CA ALA A 135 9.18 3.08 11.26
C ALA A 135 9.70 2.13 10.15
N ASP A 136 9.38 0.84 10.26
CA ASP A 136 9.80 -0.22 9.33
C ASP A 136 8.72 -0.50 8.26
N GLU A 137 7.54 0.12 8.35
CA GLU A 137 6.42 0.03 7.40
C GLU A 137 6.53 1.02 6.24
N SER A 138 7.76 1.13 5.69
CA SER A 138 8.04 1.89 4.48
C SER A 138 8.58 0.94 3.40
N PRO A 139 7.72 0.12 2.77
CA PRO A 139 8.13 -0.91 1.81
C PRO A 139 8.87 -0.35 0.59
N ASP A 140 8.63 0.90 0.21
CA ASP A 140 9.31 1.56 -0.90
C ASP A 140 10.75 2.06 -0.52
N GLY A 141 11.02 2.15 0.79
CA GLY A 141 12.30 2.45 1.41
C GLY A 141 12.69 3.93 1.40
N ASP A 142 11.74 4.85 1.23
CA ASP A 142 11.99 6.29 1.30
C ASP A 142 11.98 6.86 2.73
N SER A 143 11.61 6.03 3.71
CA SER A 143 11.53 6.35 5.15
C SER A 143 10.37 7.30 5.52
N ASP A 144 9.30 7.29 4.72
CA ASP A 144 8.04 7.97 4.99
C ASP A 144 6.89 6.93 5.01
N PRO A 145 6.54 6.34 6.17
CA PRO A 145 5.44 5.37 6.24
C PRO A 145 4.06 6.00 5.99
N THR A 146 3.95 7.34 5.92
CA THR A 146 2.65 8.03 5.86
C THR A 146 1.96 7.98 4.50
N ASP A 147 2.66 7.55 3.44
CA ASP A 147 2.13 7.48 2.08
C ASP A 147 2.12 6.07 1.46
N ASP A 148 2.54 5.06 2.21
CA ASP A 148 2.48 3.64 1.86
C ASP A 148 1.10 3.05 2.24
N ASP A 149 0.39 2.51 1.24
CA ASP A 149 -0.98 1.98 1.31
C ASP A 149 -1.06 0.83 0.29
N THR A 150 -0.74 -0.38 0.75
CA THR A 150 -0.45 -1.54 -0.10
C THR A 150 -1.70 -2.06 -0.80
N ASP A 151 -2.84 -2.10 -0.10
CA ASP A 151 -4.12 -2.56 -0.65
C ASP A 151 -4.94 -1.45 -1.36
N GLY A 152 -4.61 -0.18 -1.09
CA GLY A 152 -5.24 1.00 -1.69
C GLY A 152 -6.62 1.33 -1.12
N ASP A 153 -6.94 0.91 0.11
CA ASP A 153 -8.20 1.20 0.78
C ASP A 153 -8.29 2.62 1.38
N GLY A 154 -7.12 3.25 1.54
CA GLY A 154 -6.94 4.60 2.04
C GLY A 154 -6.55 4.69 3.52
N THR A 155 -6.27 3.56 4.16
CA THR A 155 -5.57 3.43 5.44
C THR A 155 -4.10 3.14 5.12
N PRO A 156 -3.15 3.98 5.55
CA PRO A 156 -1.74 3.64 5.39
C PRO A 156 -1.38 2.37 6.16
N ASN A 157 -0.36 1.65 5.70
CA ASN A 157 0.09 0.38 6.28
C ASN A 157 0.25 0.45 7.80
N TYR A 158 0.94 1.48 8.30
CA TYR A 158 1.15 1.66 9.75
C TYR A 158 -0.10 1.89 10.62
N LEU A 159 -1.29 1.94 10.02
CA LEU A 159 -2.57 2.03 10.71
C LEU A 159 -3.53 0.90 10.29
N ASP A 160 -3.05 -0.15 9.61
CA ASP A 160 -3.83 -1.21 8.98
C ASP A 160 -3.35 -2.64 9.30
N GLU A 161 -4.06 -3.32 10.21
CA GLU A 161 -3.74 -4.68 10.68
C GLU A 161 -3.69 -5.77 9.56
N ASP A 162 -4.13 -5.46 8.33
CA ASP A 162 -4.27 -6.34 7.15
C ASP A 162 -3.73 -5.62 5.89
N ASP A 163 -2.43 -5.33 5.90
CA ASP A 163 -1.72 -4.44 4.98
C ASP A 163 -2.02 -4.62 3.48
N ASP A 164 -2.18 -5.86 3.02
CA ASP A 164 -2.41 -6.20 1.62
C ASP A 164 -3.89 -6.46 1.27
N GLY A 165 -4.75 -6.45 2.30
CA GLY A 165 -6.20 -6.54 2.21
C GLY A 165 -6.72 -7.91 1.74
N ASP A 166 -5.94 -8.98 1.92
CA ASP A 166 -6.34 -10.34 1.57
C ASP A 166 -7.28 -10.98 2.62
N GLY A 167 -7.32 -10.42 3.84
CA GLY A 167 -8.14 -10.88 4.95
C GLY A 167 -7.43 -11.80 5.96
N ILE A 168 -6.10 -11.84 5.96
CA ILE A 168 -5.23 -12.48 6.93
C ILE A 168 -4.39 -11.39 7.61
N ASP A 169 -4.64 -11.13 8.90
CA ASP A 169 -3.91 -10.11 9.65
C ASP A 169 -2.37 -10.28 9.52
N THR A 170 -1.63 -9.19 9.27
CA THR A 170 -0.17 -9.15 9.08
C THR A 170 0.58 -9.92 10.20
N ALA A 171 0.10 -9.78 11.44
CA ALA A 171 0.63 -10.50 12.61
C ALA A 171 0.61 -12.03 12.46
N ASP A 172 -0.46 -12.58 11.89
CA ASP A 172 -0.62 -14.03 11.66
C ASP A 172 0.32 -14.51 10.55
N GLU A 173 0.56 -13.69 9.54
CA GLU A 173 1.48 -13.95 8.43
C GLU A 173 2.95 -13.86 8.83
N ILE A 174 3.33 -12.86 9.62
CA ILE A 174 4.65 -12.77 10.25
C ILE A 174 4.90 -14.03 11.09
N ALA A 175 3.92 -14.46 11.90
CA ALA A 175 4.05 -15.67 12.71
C ALA A 175 4.22 -16.94 11.85
N ALA A 176 3.59 -16.99 10.68
CA ALA A 176 3.74 -18.09 9.73
C ALA A 176 5.10 -18.07 9.03
N SER A 177 5.56 -16.89 8.59
CA SER A 177 6.88 -16.64 8.02
C SER A 177 8.00 -17.04 8.98
N ASP A 178 7.87 -16.71 10.26
CA ASP A 178 8.81 -17.10 11.32
C ASP A 178 8.90 -18.63 11.50
N ALA A 179 7.79 -19.34 11.26
CA ALA A 179 7.72 -20.79 11.37
C ALA A 179 8.39 -21.51 10.18
N THR A 180 8.29 -20.94 8.97
CA THR A 180 8.88 -21.49 7.73
C THR A 180 10.33 -21.01 7.53
N GLY A 181 10.65 -19.81 8.02
CA GLY A 181 11.88 -19.07 7.76
C GLY A 181 11.97 -18.55 6.32
N ALA A 182 10.84 -18.28 5.69
CA ALA A 182 10.72 -17.75 4.34
C ALA A 182 9.74 -16.57 4.35
N ASP A 183 10.30 -15.35 4.34
CA ASP A 183 9.53 -14.11 4.35
C ASP A 183 9.07 -13.70 2.93
N ASP A 184 9.66 -14.32 1.89
CA ASP A 184 9.37 -14.13 0.45
C ASP A 184 9.41 -15.53 -0.20
N PRO A 185 8.30 -16.30 -0.16
CA PRO A 185 8.28 -17.70 -0.55
C PRO A 185 8.46 -17.93 -2.05
N ASP A 186 7.88 -17.07 -2.88
CA ASP A 186 7.88 -17.20 -4.35
C ASP A 186 9.08 -16.46 -5.02
N GLY A 187 9.69 -15.50 -4.32
CA GLY A 187 10.85 -14.74 -4.76
C GLY A 187 10.53 -13.58 -5.69
N ASP A 188 9.31 -13.04 -5.67
CA ASP A 188 8.89 -11.93 -6.53
C ASP A 188 9.38 -10.56 -6.04
N GLY A 189 9.73 -10.47 -4.76
CA GLY A 189 10.33 -9.31 -4.10
C GLY A 189 9.40 -8.56 -3.14
N LEU A 190 8.15 -9.00 -2.98
CA LEU A 190 7.31 -8.64 -1.85
C LEU A 190 7.54 -9.63 -0.69
N VAL A 191 7.30 -9.16 0.53
CA VAL A 191 7.25 -10.04 1.70
C VAL A 191 5.83 -10.59 1.81
N ASN A 192 5.67 -11.74 2.46
CA ASN A 192 4.40 -12.45 2.53
C ASN A 192 3.25 -11.56 3.02
N TRP A 193 3.49 -10.78 4.08
CA TRP A 193 2.47 -9.89 4.65
C TRP A 193 2.20 -8.60 3.85
N LEU A 194 2.78 -8.50 2.65
CA LEU A 194 2.51 -7.45 1.66
C LEU A 194 2.15 -8.07 0.29
N ASP A 195 1.86 -9.38 0.24
CA ASP A 195 1.69 -10.15 -0.98
C ASP A 195 0.47 -11.08 -0.96
N THR A 196 -0.55 -10.67 -1.71
CA THR A 196 -1.82 -11.40 -1.84
C THR A 196 -1.73 -12.79 -2.52
N ASP A 197 -0.56 -13.23 -3.02
CA ASP A 197 -0.33 -14.52 -3.71
C ASP A 197 1.09 -15.06 -3.34
N SER A 198 1.34 -15.25 -2.05
CA SER A 198 2.69 -15.44 -1.48
C SER A 198 3.46 -16.67 -1.99
N ASP A 199 2.78 -17.68 -2.52
CA ASP A 199 3.41 -18.85 -3.16
C ASP A 199 3.48 -18.77 -4.69
N GLY A 200 2.86 -17.73 -5.28
CA GLY A 200 2.87 -17.41 -6.70
C GLY A 200 2.11 -18.42 -7.58
N ASP A 201 1.13 -19.14 -7.02
CA ASP A 201 0.33 -20.13 -7.75
C ASP A 201 -0.86 -19.50 -8.53
N GLY A 202 -1.21 -18.25 -8.21
CA GLY A 202 -2.27 -17.47 -8.82
C GLY A 202 -3.63 -17.60 -8.13
N ILE A 203 -3.65 -18.02 -6.87
CA ILE A 203 -4.78 -17.98 -5.95
C ILE A 203 -4.46 -16.95 -4.86
N ASP A 204 -5.50 -16.33 -4.33
CA ASP A 204 -5.39 -15.29 -3.32
C ASP A 204 -5.16 -15.94 -1.94
N ASP A 205 -4.23 -15.42 -1.15
CA ASP A 205 -3.82 -15.99 0.13
C ASP A 205 -5.02 -16.14 1.11
N GLY A 206 -5.91 -15.16 1.15
CA GLY A 206 -7.17 -15.21 1.88
C GLY A 206 -8.13 -16.34 1.45
N ASP A 207 -8.06 -16.80 0.19
CA ASP A 207 -8.77 -18.00 -0.29
C ASP A 207 -8.08 -19.31 0.16
N GLU A 208 -6.84 -19.23 0.68
CA GLU A 208 -5.93 -20.32 1.07
C GLU A 208 -5.40 -20.26 2.51
N ALA A 209 -5.97 -19.42 3.38
CA ALA A 209 -5.65 -19.29 4.82
C ALA A 209 -5.68 -20.58 5.68
N GLY A 210 -6.05 -21.74 5.11
CA GLY A 210 -6.09 -23.03 5.82
C GLY A 210 -4.76 -23.79 5.79
N ASP A 211 -4.64 -24.83 6.63
CA ASP A 211 -3.60 -25.87 6.50
C ASP A 211 -4.30 -27.16 6.06
N GLY A 212 -4.32 -27.42 4.75
CA GLY A 212 -5.06 -28.52 4.16
C GLY A 212 -4.48 -29.90 4.52
N ASN A 213 -3.22 -29.95 4.93
CA ASN A 213 -2.46 -31.18 5.12
C ASN A 213 -2.05 -31.45 6.60
N ASP A 214 -2.43 -30.56 7.52
CA ASP A 214 -2.16 -30.54 8.96
C ASP A 214 -0.63 -30.61 9.28
N ASN A 215 0.23 -30.01 8.45
CA ASN A 215 1.69 -29.99 8.68
C ASN A 215 2.16 -28.79 9.54
N GLY A 216 1.29 -27.82 9.79
CA GLY A 216 1.56 -26.59 10.54
C GLY A 216 2.07 -25.43 9.71
N ILE A 217 2.01 -25.52 8.39
CA ILE A 217 2.30 -24.45 7.42
C ILE A 217 0.97 -24.15 6.71
N PRO A 218 0.53 -22.89 6.64
CA PRO A 218 -0.62 -22.49 5.83
C PRO A 218 -0.44 -22.81 4.34
N ASP A 219 -1.55 -23.06 3.64
CA ASP A 219 -1.54 -23.45 2.22
C ASP A 219 -1.01 -22.27 1.35
N TYR A 220 -1.28 -21.01 1.71
CA TYR A 220 -0.75 -19.80 1.02
C TYR A 220 0.78 -19.63 1.06
N LEU A 221 1.48 -20.42 1.89
CA LEU A 221 2.95 -20.45 1.97
C LEU A 221 3.57 -21.66 1.24
N GLU A 222 2.76 -22.52 0.64
CA GLU A 222 3.19 -23.77 0.02
C GLU A 222 2.84 -23.80 -1.46
N ASP A 223 3.83 -23.66 -2.36
CA ASP A 223 3.69 -23.97 -3.81
C ASP A 223 3.21 -25.41 -4.00
N LEU A 224 1.90 -25.62 -3.93
CA LEU A 224 1.24 -26.91 -4.02
C LEU A 224 1.05 -27.28 -5.49
N ASP A 225 2.16 -27.32 -6.21
CA ASP A 225 2.33 -28.14 -7.40
C ASP A 225 2.31 -29.66 -7.07
N GLU A 226 1.82 -30.06 -5.89
CA GLU A 226 1.41 -31.42 -5.57
C GLU A 226 -0.06 -31.63 -6.00
N PRO A 227 -0.32 -32.32 -7.13
CA PRO A 227 -1.66 -32.51 -7.62
C PRO A 227 -2.40 -33.45 -6.66
N LEU A 228 -3.09 -32.91 -5.65
CA LEU A 228 -3.99 -33.62 -4.73
C LEU A 228 -3.68 -35.12 -4.69
N GLU A 229 -2.69 -35.56 -3.91
CA GLU A 229 -2.35 -36.99 -3.86
C GLU A 229 -3.48 -37.84 -3.22
N THR A 230 -4.74 -37.40 -3.21
CA THR A 230 -5.91 -38.26 -3.05
C THR A 230 -7.14 -37.82 -3.88
N GLY A 231 -6.98 -37.63 -5.19
CA GLY A 231 -8.06 -37.90 -6.15
C GLY A 231 -9.46 -37.37 -5.79
N ARG A 232 -9.66 -36.06 -5.87
CA ARG A 232 -11.01 -35.49 -5.96
C ARG A 232 -11.03 -34.38 -7.00
N LEU A 233 -11.02 -34.80 -8.27
CA LEU A 233 -11.45 -34.00 -9.39
C LEU A 233 -12.94 -33.61 -9.17
N ILE A 234 -13.19 -32.43 -8.60
CA ILE A 234 -14.53 -31.85 -8.57
C ILE A 234 -14.79 -31.26 -9.97
N LEU A 235 -15.14 -32.12 -10.92
CA LEU A 235 -15.86 -31.67 -12.12
C LEU A 235 -17.24 -31.17 -11.67
N GLN A 236 -17.34 -29.92 -11.26
CA GLN A 236 -18.59 -29.17 -11.37
C GLN A 236 -18.35 -27.96 -12.26
N GLY A 237 -18.36 -28.25 -13.56
CA GLY A 237 -18.55 -27.23 -14.58
C GLY A 237 -19.76 -26.37 -14.24
N GLY A 238 -19.57 -25.07 -14.41
CA GLY A 238 -20.64 -24.10 -14.31
C GLY A 238 -21.85 -24.51 -15.16
N ARG A 239 -23.03 -24.25 -14.59
CA ARG A 239 -24.21 -23.66 -15.22
C ARG A 239 -25.35 -23.76 -14.22
N GLY A 240 -25.84 -22.59 -13.81
CA GLY A 240 -26.92 -22.46 -12.86
C GLY A 240 -28.28 -22.96 -13.35
N VAL A 241 -29.28 -22.41 -12.69
CA VAL A 241 -30.72 -22.60 -12.85
C VAL A 241 -31.24 -23.87 -12.18
N GLY A 242 -31.96 -23.64 -11.07
CA GLY A 242 -32.51 -24.69 -10.23
C GLY A 242 -33.67 -25.47 -10.83
N CYS A 243 -34.06 -26.49 -10.07
CA CYS A 243 -35.44 -26.88 -9.79
C CYS A 243 -35.39 -27.95 -8.69
N ALA A 244 -36.03 -27.67 -7.56
CA ALA A 244 -36.41 -28.69 -6.61
C ALA A 244 -37.33 -29.74 -7.26
N VAL A 245 -37.45 -30.88 -6.57
CA VAL A 245 -38.58 -31.83 -6.50
C VAL A 245 -38.19 -33.28 -6.81
N GLY A 246 -38.25 -34.11 -5.76
CA GLY A 246 -38.91 -35.41 -5.85
C GLY A 246 -38.02 -36.65 -5.76
N THR A 247 -37.82 -37.16 -4.54
CA THR A 247 -37.82 -38.62 -4.33
C THR A 247 -39.26 -39.12 -4.51
N PRO A 248 -39.50 -40.32 -5.07
CA PRO A 248 -39.48 -41.53 -4.24
C PRO A 248 -39.10 -42.86 -4.94
N GLY A 249 -38.43 -43.75 -4.20
CA GLY A 249 -38.95 -45.07 -3.85
C GLY A 249 -39.09 -46.20 -4.90
N GLN A 250 -38.51 -47.35 -4.50
CA GLN A 250 -38.95 -48.74 -4.72
C GLN A 250 -38.64 -49.45 -6.05
N GLY A 251 -38.08 -50.67 -5.93
CA GLY A 251 -38.67 -51.81 -6.63
C GLY A 251 -37.78 -52.78 -7.40
N GLY A 252 -36.87 -53.50 -6.71
CA GLY A 252 -36.66 -54.94 -6.91
C GLY A 252 -35.96 -55.47 -8.19
N PRO A 253 -35.46 -56.74 -8.13
CA PRO A 253 -34.46 -57.28 -9.06
C PRO A 253 -35.08 -58.24 -10.09
N SER A 254 -34.50 -58.35 -11.29
CA SER A 254 -34.54 -59.57 -12.13
C SER A 254 -33.81 -59.39 -13.46
N GLY A 255 -33.01 -60.40 -13.83
CA GLY A 255 -33.03 -60.88 -15.21
C GLY A 255 -31.83 -60.55 -16.10
N ALA A 256 -30.85 -61.45 -16.10
CA ALA A 256 -30.36 -62.16 -17.28
C ALA A 256 -29.81 -61.37 -18.51
N LEU A 257 -28.52 -61.65 -18.77
CA LEU A 257 -28.01 -62.20 -20.04
C LEU A 257 -28.05 -61.30 -21.29
N LEU A 258 -26.87 -60.81 -21.73
CA LEU A 258 -26.42 -61.07 -23.10
C LEU A 258 -24.92 -60.84 -23.30
N LEU A 259 -24.24 -61.90 -23.74
CA LEU A 259 -22.91 -61.92 -24.32
C LEU A 259 -22.99 -61.32 -25.74
N LEU A 260 -22.12 -60.37 -26.10
CA LEU A 260 -21.75 -60.16 -27.50
C LEU A 260 -20.35 -59.52 -27.61
N MET A 261 -19.36 -60.41 -27.72
CA MET A 261 -18.06 -60.10 -28.31
C MET A 261 -18.26 -59.75 -29.79
N LEU A 262 -17.92 -58.53 -30.19
CA LEU A 262 -17.58 -58.21 -31.57
C LEU A 262 -16.29 -57.38 -31.58
N GLY A 263 -15.21 -58.06 -31.94
CA GLY A 263 -13.98 -57.39 -32.34
C GLY A 263 -14.16 -56.72 -33.70
N PHE A 264 -13.59 -55.53 -33.83
CA PHE A 264 -13.14 -55.00 -35.11
C PHE A 264 -11.75 -54.40 -34.90
N GLY A 265 -10.75 -55.08 -35.45
CA GLY A 265 -9.47 -54.46 -35.73
C GLY A 265 -9.56 -53.62 -36.99
N LEU A 266 -9.01 -52.43 -36.97
CA LEU A 266 -8.48 -51.75 -38.15
C LEU A 266 -7.17 -51.07 -37.76
N GLY A 267 -6.13 -51.38 -38.51
CA GLY A 267 -4.78 -50.89 -38.27
C GLY A 267 -4.35 -49.72 -39.15
N ILE A 268 -3.15 -49.26 -38.79
CA ILE A 268 -2.09 -48.62 -39.59
C ILE A 268 -2.27 -47.15 -39.99
N ARG A 269 -1.40 -46.28 -39.45
CA ARG A 269 -0.37 -45.61 -40.26
C ARG A 269 0.78 -45.02 -39.43
N ARG A 270 1.99 -45.54 -39.68
CA ARG A 270 3.27 -44.92 -39.32
C ARG A 270 3.41 -43.59 -40.06
N TYR A 271 3.74 -42.52 -39.34
CA TYR A 271 4.31 -41.32 -39.93
C TYR A 271 5.82 -41.30 -39.62
N ARG A 272 6.63 -41.25 -40.67
CA ARG A 272 8.08 -40.99 -40.61
C ARG A 272 8.29 -39.74 -41.45
N ARG A 273 8.80 -38.66 -40.86
CA ARG A 273 9.36 -37.54 -41.62
C ARG A 273 10.85 -37.45 -41.32
N ASN A 274 11.57 -37.23 -42.40
CA ASN A 274 13.02 -37.08 -42.54
C ASN A 274 13.56 -35.93 -41.71
#